data_AF-A0A9D1FK29-F1
#
_entry.id   AF-A0A9D1FK29-F1
#
_cell.length_a   1.000
_cell.length_b   1.000
_cell.length_c   1.000
_cell.angle_alpha   90.00
_cell.angle_beta   90.00
_cell.angle_gamma   90.00
#
_symmetry.space_group_name_H-M   'P 1'
#
loop_
_entity.id
_entity.type
_entity.pdbx_description
1 polymer ?
#
loop_
_entity_poly.entity_id
_entity_poly.type
_entity_poly.pdbx_seq_one_letter_code
_entity_poly.pdbx_strand_id
1 'polypeptide(L)'
;MESKNLKKGLFGFQQASVFQYISDIEETFSAKLMEKDAQAQKNEEQYLLKIRRLEEELSDVREQFEKQKNQQVMIANTLLDAQRYAETLKKETEEKEQEARRKLTEQIERKQQEINAYQMQIQQIREMFHALLSKMDGETQELEQDAQTVKDNCPGQNMSLFLRRNESAE
;
A
#
# COMPACT_ATOMS: atom_id res chain seq x y z
N MET A 1 -86.42 9.00 -8.99
CA MET A 1 -87.20 7.74 -9.06
C MET A 1 -88.57 8.05 -8.52
N GLU A 2 -89.54 8.27 -9.39
CA GLU A 2 -90.90 8.64 -8.99
C GLU A 2 -91.86 7.58 -9.53
N SER A 3 -92.73 7.08 -8.67
CA SER A 3 -93.87 6.20 -8.96
C SER A 3 -94.95 6.86 -9.85
N LYS A 4 -94.57 7.87 -10.63
CA LYS A 4 -95.44 8.71 -11.48
C LYS A 4 -95.95 8.01 -12.74
N ASN A 5 -95.39 6.85 -13.12
CA ASN A 5 -95.82 6.12 -14.33
C ASN A 5 -96.88 5.03 -14.08
N LEU A 6 -97.25 4.77 -12.82
CA LEU A 6 -98.24 3.75 -12.48
C LEU A 6 -99.66 4.33 -12.55
N LYS A 7 -100.37 4.06 -13.66
CA LYS A 7 -101.79 4.42 -13.83
C LYS A 7 -102.67 3.67 -12.81
N LYS A 8 -103.50 4.41 -12.06
CA LYS A 8 -104.50 3.87 -11.12
C LYS A 8 -105.85 3.66 -11.82
N GLY A 9 -106.45 2.49 -11.66
CA GLY A 9 -107.82 2.16 -12.05
C GLY A 9 -108.77 2.11 -10.84
N LEU A 10 -110.03 1.70 -11.08
CA LEU A 10 -111.09 1.66 -10.06
C LEU A 10 -110.79 0.74 -8.84
N PHE A 11 -109.88 -0.23 -8.98
CA PHE A 11 -109.43 -1.12 -7.89
C PHE A 11 -107.89 -1.24 -7.89
N GLY A 12 -107.19 -0.13 -7.65
CA GLY A 12 -105.72 -0.14 -7.51
C GLY A 12 -104.95 0.16 -8.80
N PHE A 13 -103.70 -0.27 -8.91
CA PHE A 13 -102.86 -0.01 -10.10
C PHE A 13 -103.24 -0.92 -11.27
N GLN A 14 -103.22 -0.39 -12.49
CA GLN A 14 -103.47 -1.19 -13.70
C GLN A 14 -102.36 -2.22 -13.90
N GLN A 15 -102.73 -3.49 -14.06
CA GLN A 15 -101.78 -4.59 -14.25
C GLN A 15 -100.78 -4.33 -15.40
N ALA A 16 -101.25 -3.75 -16.50
CA ALA A 16 -100.39 -3.37 -17.63
C ALA A 16 -99.38 -2.26 -17.29
N SER A 17 -99.73 -1.30 -16.42
CA SER A 17 -98.79 -0.22 -16.03
C SER A 17 -97.73 -0.72 -15.04
N VAL A 18 -98.07 -1.71 -14.21
CA VAL A 18 -97.13 -2.39 -13.31
C VAL A 18 -96.13 -3.23 -14.11
N PHE A 19 -96.58 -4.00 -15.10
CA PHE A 19 -95.68 -4.76 -15.97
C PHE A 19 -94.74 -3.85 -16.76
N GLN A 20 -95.26 -2.77 -17.35
CA GLN A 20 -94.43 -1.80 -18.06
C GLN A 20 -93.34 -1.21 -17.15
N TYR A 21 -93.71 -0.83 -15.92
CA TYR A 21 -92.77 -0.29 -14.94
C TYR A 21 -91.70 -1.30 -14.49
N ILE A 22 -92.08 -2.57 -14.32
CA ILE A 22 -91.14 -3.65 -14.01
C ILE A 22 -90.17 -3.86 -15.18
N SER A 23 -90.68 -3.93 -16.41
CA SER A 23 -89.83 -4.07 -17.60
C SER A 23 -88.86 -2.90 -17.78
N ASP A 24 -89.31 -1.66 -17.57
CA ASP A 24 -88.43 -0.47 -17.62
C ASP A 24 -87.33 -0.53 -16.53
N ILE A 25 -87.65 -1.04 -15.34
CA ILE A 25 -86.66 -1.23 -14.27
C ILE A 25 -85.69 -2.36 -14.61
N GLU A 26 -86.18 -3.49 -15.08
CA GLU A 26 -85.35 -4.64 -15.48
C GLU A 26 -84.40 -4.25 -16.61
N GLU A 27 -84.87 -3.46 -17.58
CA GLU A 27 -84.05 -2.94 -18.67
C GLU A 27 -82.95 -1.99 -18.15
N THR A 28 -83.31 -1.01 -17.31
CA THR A 28 -82.32 -0.07 -16.75
C THR A 28 -81.33 -0.74 -15.80
N PHE A 29 -81.75 -1.79 -15.07
CA PHE A 29 -80.87 -2.57 -14.21
C PHE A 29 -79.93 -3.45 -15.03
N SER A 30 -80.45 -4.11 -16.08
CA SER A 30 -79.64 -4.89 -17.02
C SER A 30 -78.60 -4.02 -17.72
N ALA A 31 -78.98 -2.83 -18.18
CA ALA A 31 -78.06 -1.87 -18.80
C ALA A 31 -76.94 -1.46 -17.84
N LYS A 32 -77.25 -1.16 -16.58
CA LYS A 32 -76.25 -0.82 -15.55
C LYS A 32 -75.35 -2.00 -15.20
N LEU A 33 -75.88 -3.22 -15.19
CA LEU A 33 -75.10 -4.44 -14.96
C LEU A 33 -74.08 -4.62 -16.08
N MET A 34 -74.52 -4.51 -17.34
CA MET A 34 -73.63 -4.60 -18.49
C MET A 34 -72.55 -3.50 -18.51
N GLU A 35 -72.91 -2.27 -18.14
CA GLU A 35 -71.95 -1.18 -18.02
C GLU A 35 -70.89 -1.46 -16.94
N LYS A 36 -71.32 -1.99 -15.78
CA LYS A 36 -70.42 -2.35 -14.68
C LYS A 36 -69.51 -3.52 -15.04
N ASP A 37 -70.05 -4.55 -15.69
CA ASP A 37 -69.28 -5.69 -16.16
C ASP A 37 -68.24 -5.27 -17.20
N ALA A 38 -68.62 -4.43 -18.17
CA ALA A 38 -67.69 -3.88 -19.16
C ALA A 38 -66.57 -3.05 -18.51
N GLN A 39 -66.91 -2.23 -17.51
CA GLN A 39 -65.91 -1.45 -16.77
C GLN A 39 -65.00 -2.35 -15.92
N ALA A 40 -65.53 -3.40 -15.32
CA ALA A 40 -64.77 -4.37 -14.54
C ALA A 40 -63.76 -5.11 -15.43
N GLN A 41 -64.20 -5.59 -16.60
CA GLN A 41 -63.32 -6.24 -17.59
C GLN A 41 -62.20 -5.30 -18.05
N LYS A 42 -62.53 -4.05 -18.37
CA LYS A 42 -61.52 -3.06 -18.78
C LYS A 42 -60.49 -2.79 -17.67
N ASN A 43 -60.94 -2.71 -16.42
CA ASN A 43 -60.04 -2.51 -15.29
C ASN A 43 -59.15 -3.74 -15.07
N GLU A 44 -59.71 -4.94 -15.18
CA GLU A 44 -58.97 -6.20 -15.07
C GLU A 44 -57.85 -6.30 -16.12
N GLU A 45 -58.16 -5.99 -17.38
CA GLU A 45 -57.16 -5.93 -18.45
C GLU A 45 -56.03 -4.94 -18.14
N GLN A 46 -56.37 -3.75 -17.64
CA GLN A 46 -55.39 -2.74 -17.25
C GLN A 46 -54.51 -3.20 -16.09
N TYR A 47 -55.08 -3.86 -15.08
CA TYR A 47 -54.32 -4.41 -13.96
C TYR A 47 -53.40 -5.55 -14.41
N LEU A 48 -53.86 -6.44 -15.27
CA LEU A 48 -53.04 -7.52 -15.83
C LEU A 48 -51.85 -6.98 -16.63
N LEU A 49 -52.06 -5.95 -17.45
CA LEU A 49 -50.97 -5.28 -18.17
C LEU A 49 -49.95 -4.64 -17.22
N LYS A 50 -50.44 -3.99 -16.15
CA LYS A 50 -49.58 -3.38 -15.15
C LYS A 50 -48.78 -4.42 -14.36
N ILE A 51 -49.40 -5.55 -14.00
CA ILE A 51 -48.73 -6.66 -13.31
C ILE A 51 -47.61 -7.20 -14.19
N ARG A 52 -47.88 -7.51 -15.47
CA ARG A 52 -46.83 -8.01 -16.38
C ARG A 52 -45.66 -7.05 -16.51
N ARG A 53 -45.94 -5.75 -16.65
CA ARG A 53 -44.89 -4.73 -16.72
C ARG A 53 -44.04 -4.69 -15.45
N LEU A 54 -44.68 -4.75 -14.28
CA LEU A 54 -43.97 -4.78 -13.00
C LEU A 54 -43.16 -6.07 -12.82
N GLU A 55 -43.66 -7.20 -13.31
CA GLU A 55 -42.93 -8.47 -13.30
C GLU A 55 -41.69 -8.43 -14.21
N GLU A 56 -41.80 -7.83 -15.40
CA GLU A 56 -40.67 -7.57 -16.29
C GLU A 56 -39.64 -6.64 -15.64
N GLU A 57 -40.07 -5.50 -15.10
CA GLU A 57 -39.19 -4.55 -14.40
C GLU A 57 -38.49 -5.21 -13.19
N LEU A 58 -39.19 -6.05 -12.42
CA LEU A 58 -38.59 -6.81 -11.33
C LEU A 58 -37.57 -7.84 -11.81
N SER A 59 -37.84 -8.51 -12.92
CA SER A 59 -36.92 -9.46 -13.53
C SER A 59 -35.63 -8.76 -13.97
N ASP A 60 -35.75 -7.63 -14.66
CA ASP A 60 -34.61 -6.84 -15.14
C ASP A 60 -33.76 -6.32 -13.98
N VAL A 61 -34.39 -5.78 -12.93
CA VAL A 61 -33.68 -5.29 -11.74
C VAL A 61 -32.96 -6.42 -11.03
N ARG A 62 -33.56 -7.61 -10.92
CA ARG A 62 -32.90 -8.78 -10.32
C ARG A 62 -31.68 -9.21 -11.13
N GLU A 63 -31.79 -9.22 -12.46
CA GLU A 63 -30.66 -9.56 -13.32
C GLU A 63 -29.51 -8.54 -13.19
N GLN A 64 -29.85 -7.25 -13.17
CA GLN A 64 -28.86 -6.18 -12.95
C GLN A 64 -28.20 -6.29 -11.58
N PHE A 65 -28.98 -6.59 -10.54
CA PHE A 65 -28.46 -6.78 -9.19
C PHE A 65 -27.47 -7.95 -9.10
N GLU A 66 -27.81 -9.11 -9.67
CA GLU A 66 -26.90 -10.26 -9.69
C GLU A 66 -25.63 -9.99 -10.51
N LYS A 67 -25.74 -9.27 -11.64
CA LYS A 67 -24.56 -8.81 -12.39
C LYS A 67 -23.65 -7.91 -11.55
N GLN A 68 -24.22 -6.92 -10.86
CA GLN A 68 -23.45 -6.01 -9.99
C GLN A 68 -22.80 -6.75 -8.82
N LYS A 69 -23.54 -7.66 -8.18
CA LYS A 69 -23.02 -8.49 -7.09
C LYS A 69 -21.84 -9.35 -7.55
N ASN A 70 -21.95 -9.98 -8.71
CA ASN A 70 -20.86 -10.77 -9.29
C ASN A 70 -19.63 -9.91 -9.60
N GLN A 71 -19.82 -8.71 -10.13
CA GLN A 71 -18.74 -7.74 -10.34
C GLN A 71 -18.09 -7.33 -9.01
N GLN A 72 -18.88 -7.07 -7.97
CA GLN A 72 -18.36 -6.70 -6.65
C GLN A 72 -17.52 -7.83 -6.03
N VAL A 73 -17.97 -9.09 -6.15
CA VAL A 73 -17.20 -10.26 -5.71
C VAL A 73 -15.90 -10.39 -6.50
N MET A 74 -15.94 -10.21 -7.82
CA MET A 74 -14.73 -10.24 -8.65
C MET A 74 -13.73 -9.16 -8.23
N ILE A 75 -14.19 -7.92 -8.04
CA ILE A 75 -13.35 -6.81 -7.58
C ILE A 75 -12.73 -7.13 -6.22
N ALA A 76 -13.53 -7.60 -5.26
CA ALA A 76 -13.03 -7.98 -3.94
C ALA A 76 -11.94 -9.06 -4.01
N ASN A 77 -12.13 -10.09 -4.83
CA ASN A 77 -11.12 -11.14 -5.02
C ASN A 77 -9.84 -10.58 -5.64
N THR A 78 -9.94 -9.75 -6.69
CA THR A 78 -8.76 -9.13 -7.31
C THR A 78 -8.00 -8.23 -6.35
N LEU A 79 -8.70 -7.52 -5.46
CA LEU A 79 -8.06 -6.68 -4.44
C LEU A 79 -7.32 -7.54 -3.40
N LEU A 80 -7.92 -8.66 -2.97
CA LEU A 80 -7.27 -9.59 -2.05
C LEU A 80 -6.01 -10.21 -2.68
N ASP A 81 -6.07 -10.60 -3.95
CA ASP A 81 -4.90 -11.16 -4.65
C ASP A 81 -3.81 -10.11 -4.86
N ALA A 82 -4.18 -8.87 -5.21
CA ALA A 82 -3.24 -7.76 -5.31
C ALA A 82 -2.57 -7.45 -3.96
N GLN A 83 -3.32 -7.49 -2.86
CA GLN A 83 -2.76 -7.29 -1.53
C GLN A 83 -1.77 -8.40 -1.16
N ARG A 84 -2.14 -9.66 -1.41
CA ARG A 84 -1.25 -10.81 -1.18
C ARG A 84 0.04 -10.68 -1.98
N TYR A 85 -0.07 -10.30 -3.25
CA TYR A 85 1.09 -10.09 -4.12
C TYR A 85 1.99 -8.94 -3.62
N ALA A 86 1.40 -7.84 -3.17
CA ALA A 86 2.15 -6.72 -2.58
C ALA A 86 2.87 -7.14 -1.29
N GLU A 87 2.24 -7.95 -0.44
CA GLU A 87 2.85 -8.49 0.77
C GLU A 87 4.01 -9.44 0.45
N THR A 88 3.88 -10.31 -0.56
CA THR A 88 4.99 -11.18 -1.00
C THR A 88 6.16 -10.35 -1.54
N LEU A 89 5.88 -9.35 -2.37
CA LEU A 89 6.91 -8.50 -2.94
C LEU A 89 7.64 -7.70 -1.85
N LYS A 90 6.91 -7.20 -0.86
CA LYS A 90 7.50 -6.52 0.30
C LYS A 90 8.45 -7.45 1.06
N LYS A 91 8.02 -8.67 1.37
CA LYS A 91 8.88 -9.66 2.05
C LYS A 91 10.13 -9.98 1.24
N GLU A 92 10.01 -10.23 -0.06
CA GLU A 92 11.16 -10.49 -0.92
C GLU A 92 12.14 -9.30 -0.96
N THR A 93 11.62 -8.06 -0.99
CA THR A 93 12.48 -6.87 -0.96
C THR A 93 13.18 -6.71 0.38
N GLU A 94 12.49 -6.97 1.49
CA GLU A 94 13.07 -6.93 2.84
C GLU A 94 14.17 -7.98 3.00
N GLU A 95 13.94 -9.21 2.51
CA GLU A 95 14.95 -10.28 2.53
C GLU A 95 16.19 -9.91 1.71
N LYS A 96 16.00 -9.43 0.47
CA LYS A 96 17.11 -8.97 -0.38
C LYS A 96 17.87 -7.81 0.22
N GLU A 97 17.16 -6.86 0.84
CA GLU A 97 17.78 -5.74 1.53
C GLU A 97 18.60 -6.20 2.74
N GLN A 98 18.08 -7.12 3.55
CA GLN A 98 18.80 -7.69 4.67
C GLN A 98 20.05 -8.45 4.22
N GLU A 99 19.97 -9.25 3.17
CA GLU A 99 21.14 -9.93 2.60
C GLU A 99 22.20 -8.95 2.10
N ALA A 100 21.78 -7.90 1.38
CA ALA A 100 22.69 -6.86 0.91
C ALA A 100 23.36 -6.12 2.08
N ARG A 101 22.60 -5.80 3.13
CA ARG A 101 23.12 -5.19 4.36
C ARG A 101 24.14 -6.11 5.04
N ARG A 102 23.84 -7.40 5.20
CA ARG A 102 24.78 -8.38 5.80
C ARG A 102 26.10 -8.44 5.01
N LYS A 103 26.02 -8.56 3.68
CA LYS A 103 27.21 -8.58 2.82
C LYS A 103 28.03 -7.29 2.96
N LEU A 104 27.38 -6.14 3.05
CA LEU A 104 28.05 -4.86 3.25
C LEU A 104 28.73 -4.79 4.62
N THR A 105 28.05 -5.22 5.69
CA THR A 105 28.62 -5.27 7.04
C THR A 105 29.85 -6.18 7.09
N GLU A 106 29.77 -7.39 6.51
CA GLU A 106 30.92 -8.30 6.42
C GLU A 106 32.10 -7.68 5.68
N GLN A 107 31.85 -6.95 4.59
CA GLN A 107 32.91 -6.25 3.85
C GLN A 107 33.53 -5.13 4.70
N ILE A 108 32.72 -4.36 5.42
CA ILE A 108 33.19 -3.31 6.34
C ILE A 108 34.06 -3.92 7.43
N GLU A 109 33.61 -5.02 8.05
CA GLU A 109 34.38 -5.71 9.09
C GLU A 109 35.72 -6.23 8.57
N ARG A 110 35.75 -6.86 7.39
CA ARG A 110 37.00 -7.31 6.76
C ARG A 110 37.95 -6.14 6.49
N LYS A 111 37.45 -5.04 5.94
CA LYS A 111 38.26 -3.83 5.70
C LYS A 111 38.75 -3.20 6.99
N GLN A 112 37.94 -3.21 8.05
CA GLN A 112 38.38 -2.74 9.36
C GLN A 112 39.50 -3.61 9.94
N GLN A 113 39.40 -4.94 9.79
CA GLN A 113 40.47 -5.86 10.20
C GLN A 113 41.77 -5.62 9.42
N GLU A 114 41.69 -5.43 8.10
CA GLU A 114 42.84 -5.07 7.26
C GLU A 114 43.49 -3.76 7.74
N ILE A 115 42.69 -2.71 8.00
CA ILE A 115 43.19 -1.42 8.52
C ILE A 115 43.88 -1.61 9.88
N ASN A 116 43.28 -2.36 10.80
CA ASN A 116 43.86 -2.62 12.11
C ASN A 116 45.20 -3.36 11.98
N ALA A 117 45.30 -4.34 11.07
CA ALA A 117 46.55 -5.05 10.80
C ALA A 117 47.63 -4.10 10.26
N TYR A 118 47.29 -3.21 9.31
CA TYR A 118 48.23 -2.20 8.83
C TYR A 118 48.66 -1.23 9.92
N GLN A 119 47.77 -0.81 10.81
CA GLN A 119 48.13 0.03 11.96
C GLN A 119 49.13 -0.67 12.88
N MET A 120 48.93 -1.96 13.18
CA MET A 120 49.88 -2.73 13.98
C MET A 120 51.25 -2.85 13.29
N GLN A 121 51.28 -3.10 11.98
CA GLN A 121 52.54 -3.15 11.22
C GLN A 121 53.28 -1.80 11.23
N ILE A 122 52.56 -0.70 11.04
CA ILE A 122 53.13 0.65 11.13
C ILE A 122 53.72 0.90 12.52
N GLN A 123 53.01 0.48 13.58
CA GLN A 123 53.48 0.63 14.95
C GLN A 123 54.76 -0.18 15.20
N GLN A 124 54.83 -1.43 14.75
CA GLN A 124 56.03 -2.27 14.85
C GLN A 124 57.23 -1.64 14.11
N ILE A 125 57.00 -1.11 12.91
CA ILE A 125 58.04 -0.43 12.13
C ILE A 125 58.55 0.81 12.87
N ARG A 126 57.64 1.60 13.46
CA ARG A 126 58.01 2.77 14.29
C ARG A 126 58.85 2.38 15.49
N GLU A 127 58.45 1.34 16.22
CA GLU A 127 59.19 0.82 17.38
C GLU A 127 60.58 0.32 16.99
N MET A 128 60.69 -0.38 15.85
CA MET A 128 61.98 -0.81 15.30
C MET A 128 62.88 0.38 14.95
N PHE A 129 62.35 1.42 14.29
CA PHE A 129 63.12 2.63 14.01
C PHE A 129 63.56 3.36 15.28
N HIS A 130 62.67 3.48 16.27
CA HIS A 130 63.03 4.07 17.56
C HIS A 130 64.14 3.28 18.26
N ALA A 131 64.05 1.95 18.31
CA ALA A 131 65.07 1.10 18.92
C ALA A 131 66.42 1.23 18.20
N LEU A 132 66.42 1.26 16.85
CA LEU A 132 67.63 1.45 16.05
C LEU A 132 68.28 2.81 16.32
N LEU A 133 67.49 3.89 16.31
CA LEU A 133 67.98 5.25 16.57
C LEU A 133 68.54 5.36 17.99
N SER A 134 67.83 4.84 19.00
CA SER A 134 68.35 4.85 20.38
C SER A 134 69.63 4.03 20.55
N LYS A 135 69.79 2.93 19.80
CA LYS A 135 71.04 2.17 19.80
C LYS A 135 72.18 2.98 19.18
N MET A 136 71.93 3.63 18.03
CA MET A 136 72.92 4.50 17.38
C MET A 136 73.30 5.69 18.26
N ASP A 137 72.34 6.32 18.93
CA ASP A 137 72.60 7.41 19.88
C ASP A 137 73.49 6.92 21.03
N GLY A 138 73.23 5.72 21.56
CA GLY A 138 74.07 5.09 22.59
C GLY A 138 75.50 4.79 22.10
N GLU A 139 75.64 4.16 20.94
CA GLU A 139 76.95 3.89 20.32
C GLU A 139 77.71 5.19 20.03
N THR A 140 77.02 6.25 19.63
CA THR A 140 77.64 7.57 19.40
C THR A 140 78.09 8.19 20.71
N GLN A 141 77.30 8.11 21.79
CA GLN A 141 77.69 8.59 23.12
C GLN A 141 78.89 7.82 23.69
N GLU A 142 78.94 6.49 23.51
CA GLU A 142 80.10 5.68 23.90
C GLU A 142 81.35 6.10 23.12
N LEU A 143 81.25 6.26 21.79
CA LEU A 143 82.35 6.76 20.95
C LEU A 143 82.79 8.18 21.34
N GLU A 144 81.87 9.07 21.72
CA GLU A 144 82.21 10.41 22.22
C GLU A 144 82.96 10.34 23.56
N GLN A 145 82.53 9.46 24.48
CA GLN A 145 83.23 9.24 25.75
C GLN A 145 84.63 8.64 25.51
N ASP A 146 84.76 7.67 24.63
CA ASP A 146 86.05 7.09 24.24
C ASP A 146 86.96 8.14 23.59
N ALA A 147 86.43 8.97 22.68
CA ALA A 147 87.19 10.08 22.09
C ALA A 147 87.63 11.11 23.14
N GLN A 148 86.77 11.41 24.11
CA GLN A 148 87.09 12.34 25.20
C GLN A 148 88.12 11.76 26.16
N THR A 149 88.05 10.48 26.53
CA THR A 149 89.08 9.82 27.36
C THR A 149 90.41 9.74 26.62
N VAL A 150 90.42 9.47 25.32
CA VAL A 150 91.65 9.52 24.49
C VAL A 150 92.23 10.93 24.46
N LYS A 151 91.39 11.96 24.32
CA LYS A 151 91.82 13.36 24.37
C LYS A 151 92.41 13.73 25.72
N ASP A 152 91.80 13.29 26.82
CA ASP A 152 92.25 13.58 28.19
C ASP A 152 93.53 12.80 28.57
N ASN A 153 93.72 11.61 28.00
CA ASN A 153 94.93 10.79 28.15
C ASN A 153 96.06 11.15 27.18
N CYS A 154 95.82 12.05 26.22
CA CYS A 154 96.85 12.54 25.30
C CYS A 154 97.58 13.76 25.89
N PRO A 155 98.92 13.72 26.06
CA PRO A 155 99.68 14.93 26.41
C PRO A 155 99.52 15.95 25.27
N GLY A 156 99.24 17.21 25.62
CA GLY A 156 98.77 18.29 24.73
C GLY A 156 99.69 18.76 23.59
N GLN A 157 100.52 17.89 23.01
CA GLN A 157 101.43 18.22 21.89
C GLN A 157 101.03 17.61 20.53
N ASN A 158 100.25 16.53 20.47
CA ASN A 158 100.01 15.82 19.19
C ASN A 158 98.71 16.20 18.45
N MET A 159 97.82 16.99 19.05
CA MET A 159 96.55 17.42 18.40
C MET A 159 96.68 18.69 17.54
N SER A 160 97.84 19.33 17.53
CA SER A 160 98.12 20.55 16.73
C SER A 160 98.21 20.29 15.22
N LEU A 161 98.32 19.03 14.79
CA LEU A 161 98.40 18.63 13.37
C LEU A 161 97.02 18.48 12.70
N PHE A 162 95.94 18.37 13.49
CA PHE A 162 94.58 18.16 12.98
C PHE A 162 93.67 19.38 13.12
N LEU A 163 94.19 20.49 13.67
CA LEU A 163 93.51 21.77 13.58
C LEU A 163 93.47 22.18 12.10
N ARG A 164 92.27 22.20 11.53
CA ARG A 164 92.02 22.80 10.23
C ARG A 164 92.57 24.22 10.28
N ARG A 165 93.47 24.55 9.34
CA ARG A 165 94.02 25.90 9.16
C ARG A 165 92.89 26.92 9.31
N ASN A 166 92.94 27.73 10.36
CA ASN A 166 92.11 28.93 10.45
C ASN A 166 92.46 29.77 9.22
N GLU A 167 91.54 29.87 8.27
CA GLU A 167 91.58 30.96 7.30
C GLU A 167 91.20 32.23 8.05
N SER A 168 92.24 32.94 8.48
CA SER A 168 92.15 34.36 8.84
C SER A 168 93.38 35.07 8.31
N ALA A 169 93.23 35.65 7.12
CA ALA A 169 93.91 36.80 6.53
C ALA A 169 93.40 36.86 5.06
N GLU A 170 92.56 37.79 4.63
CA GLU A 170 92.58 39.26 4.80
C GLU A 170 91.19 39.86 5.05
#